data_AF-A0A2S6U264-F1
#
_entry.id   AF-A0A2S6U264-F1
#
_cell.length_a   1.000
_cell.length_b   1.000
_cell.length_c   1.000
_cell.angle_alpha   90.00
_cell.angle_beta   90.00
_cell.angle_gamma   90.00
#
_symmetry.space_group_name_H-M   'P 1'
#
loop_
_entity.id
_entity.type
_entity.pdbx_description
1 polymer ?
#
loop_
_entity_poly.entity_id
_entity_poly.type
_entity_poly.pdbx_seq_one_letter_code
_entity_poly.pdbx_strand_id
1 'polypeptide(L)'
;FLDHFDGELARQSGQTSRFGYVYDYVAGCLSYSALFLALGIGLRDGSIGGWSVWLGIVAAPVILTTTLLALRLADGGDDEDYPVYAGFELEDGIYLIGPIIWLGWIEPFFLAGAAGVLLFGVWTVLRALRPGARRGR
;
A
#
# COMPACT_ATOMS: atom_id res chain seq x y z
N PHE A 1 -1.05 8.59 11.76
CA PHE A 1 -1.25 9.28 13.05
C PHE A 1 -2.28 10.39 12.93
N LEU A 2 -2.13 11.35 11.98
CA LEU A 2 -3.21 12.29 11.68
C LEU A 2 -4.36 11.64 10.86
N ASP A 3 -4.06 10.75 9.89
CA ASP A 3 -5.09 9.98 9.15
C ASP A 3 -6.01 9.17 10.05
N HIS A 4 -5.43 8.34 10.91
CA HIS A 4 -6.19 7.42 11.73
C HIS A 4 -7.05 8.15 12.78
N PHE A 5 -6.55 9.27 13.32
CA PHE A 5 -7.33 10.11 14.24
C PHE A 5 -8.53 10.77 13.55
N ASP A 6 -8.39 11.19 12.29
CA ASP A 6 -9.50 11.79 11.53
C ASP A 6 -10.49 10.71 11.06
N GLY A 7 -10.02 9.51 10.74
CA GLY A 7 -10.87 8.34 10.43
C GLY A 7 -11.72 7.89 11.63
N GLU A 8 -11.15 7.84 12.84
CA GLU A 8 -11.89 7.51 14.07
C GLU A 8 -12.86 8.64 14.48
N LEU A 9 -12.47 9.91 14.32
CA LEU A 9 -13.35 11.07 14.51
C LEU A 9 -14.49 11.09 13.48
N ALA A 10 -14.25 10.74 12.22
CA ALA A 10 -15.25 10.68 11.17
C ALA A 10 -16.28 9.57 11.41
N ARG A 11 -15.86 8.40 11.94
CA ARG A 11 -16.77 7.32 12.39
C ARG A 11 -17.66 7.75 13.55
N GLN A 12 -17.17 8.59 14.46
CA GLN A 12 -17.98 9.15 15.55
C GLN A 12 -18.86 10.34 15.13
N SER A 13 -18.51 11.03 14.03
CA SER A 13 -19.18 12.25 13.54
C SER A 13 -20.21 12.02 12.43
N GLY A 14 -20.35 10.78 11.93
CA GLY A 14 -21.31 10.43 10.87
C GLY A 14 -21.01 11.06 9.50
N GLN A 15 -19.77 11.50 9.25
CA GLN A 15 -19.36 12.23 8.05
C GLN A 15 -18.40 11.43 7.16
N THR A 16 -18.70 10.16 6.89
CA THR A 16 -17.94 9.38 5.91
C THR A 16 -18.44 9.71 4.49
N SER A 17 -17.70 10.54 3.75
CA SER A 17 -17.96 10.81 2.32
C SER A 17 -17.16 9.85 1.44
N ARG A 18 -17.79 9.27 0.42
CA ARG A 18 -17.11 8.42 -0.59
C ARG A 18 -15.93 9.14 -1.26
N PHE A 19 -16.02 10.46 -1.42
CA PHE A 19 -14.91 11.25 -1.95
C PHE A 19 -13.72 11.32 -0.99
N GLY A 20 -13.98 11.48 0.32
CA GLY A 20 -12.94 11.51 1.34
C GLY A 20 -12.18 10.19 1.41
N TYR A 21 -12.90 9.06 1.39
CA TYR A 21 -12.31 7.73 1.35
C TYR A 21 -11.39 7.52 0.14
N VAL A 22 -11.84 7.88 -1.06
CA VAL A 22 -11.02 7.77 -2.28
C VAL A 22 -9.78 8.68 -2.22
N TYR A 23 -9.94 9.91 -1.73
CA TYR A 23 -8.85 10.87 -1.62
C TYR A 23 -7.76 10.37 -0.67
N ASP A 24 -8.15 9.94 0.53
CA ASP A 24 -7.26 9.38 1.54
C ASP A 24 -6.49 8.17 1.00
N TYR A 25 -7.19 7.25 0.34
CA TYR A 25 -6.62 6.06 -0.26
C TYR A 25 -5.59 6.38 -1.37
N VAL A 26 -5.87 7.37 -2.22
CA VAL A 26 -4.93 7.83 -3.26
C VAL A 26 -3.73 8.56 -2.65
N ALA A 27 -3.95 9.39 -1.63
CA ALA A 27 -2.90 10.12 -0.93
C ALA A 27 -1.93 9.18 -0.21
N GLY A 28 -2.45 8.17 0.49
CA GLY A 28 -1.64 7.12 1.12
C GLY A 28 -0.82 6.34 0.09
N CYS A 29 -1.44 5.95 -1.03
CA CYS A 29 -0.76 5.27 -2.12
C CYS A 29 0.39 6.07 -2.73
N LEU A 30 0.17 7.36 -3.03
CA LEU A 30 1.22 8.23 -3.56
C LEU A 30 2.37 8.40 -2.56
N SER A 31 2.05 8.49 -1.27
CA SER A 31 3.04 8.57 -0.20
C SER A 31 3.89 7.31 -0.13
N TYR A 32 3.29 6.12 -0.21
CA TYR A 32 4.02 4.85 -0.27
C TYR A 32 4.87 4.70 -1.54
N SER A 33 4.34 5.06 -2.71
CA SER A 33 5.12 5.05 -3.96
C SER A 33 6.33 5.98 -3.88
N ALA A 34 6.15 7.19 -3.33
CA ALA A 34 7.24 8.15 -3.13
C ALA A 34 8.28 7.64 -2.12
N LEU A 35 7.83 7.02 -1.02
CA LEU A 35 8.69 6.40 -0.02
C LEU A 35 9.60 5.34 -0.65
N PHE A 36 9.03 4.38 -1.40
CA PHE A 36 9.82 3.31 -2.02
C PHE A 36 10.82 3.84 -3.06
N LEU A 37 10.43 4.86 -3.83
CA LEU A 37 11.33 5.53 -4.75
C LEU A 37 12.49 6.20 -4.00
N ALA A 38 12.19 6.95 -2.93
CA ALA A 38 13.19 7.64 -2.12
C ALA A 38 14.13 6.67 -1.40
N LEU A 39 13.61 5.57 -0.83
CA LEU A 39 14.41 4.50 -0.24
C LEU A 39 15.31 3.83 -1.27
N GLY A 40 14.79 3.54 -2.46
CA GLY A 40 15.58 2.97 -3.56
C GLY A 40 16.76 3.85 -3.94
N ILE A 41 16.57 5.17 -4.01
CA ILE A 41 17.64 6.15 -4.27
C ILE A 41 18.61 6.23 -3.08
N GLY A 42 18.09 6.29 -1.84
CA GLY A 42 18.90 6.42 -0.63
C GLY A 42 19.77 5.19 -0.34
N LEU A 43 19.33 4.01 -0.77
CA LEU A 43 20.04 2.74 -0.59
C LEU A 43 20.99 2.38 -1.73
N ARG A 44 21.17 3.25 -2.73
CA ARG A 44 21.98 2.97 -3.94
C ARG A 44 23.44 2.63 -3.65
N ASP A 45 23.97 3.14 -2.53
CA ASP A 45 25.36 2.95 -2.11
C ASP A 45 25.46 1.83 -1.03
N GLY A 46 24.35 1.14 -0.74
CA GLY A 46 24.24 0.01 0.20
C GLY A 46 24.63 -1.33 -0.43
N SER A 47 24.31 -2.43 0.26
CA SER A 47 24.73 -3.78 -0.15
C SER A 47 24.10 -4.26 -1.47
N ILE A 48 22.91 -3.76 -1.79
CA ILE A 48 22.19 -4.04 -3.05
C ILE A 48 22.72 -3.17 -4.21
N GLY A 49 23.47 -2.11 -3.92
CA GLY A 49 23.97 -1.17 -4.90
C GLY A 49 22.86 -0.51 -5.73
N GLY A 50 23.17 -0.17 -6.98
CA GLY A 50 22.22 0.49 -7.89
C GLY A 50 20.93 -0.27 -8.20
N TRP A 51 20.83 -1.56 -7.85
CA TRP A 51 19.59 -2.34 -8.00
C TRP A 51 18.47 -1.85 -7.09
N SER A 52 18.79 -1.21 -5.95
CA SER A 52 17.78 -0.60 -5.07
C SER A 52 16.95 0.46 -5.81
N VAL A 53 17.57 1.21 -6.71
CA VAL A 53 16.91 2.25 -7.51
C VAL A 53 15.90 1.62 -8.46
N TRP A 54 16.28 0.55 -9.15
CA TRP A 54 15.38 -0.19 -10.04
C TRP A 54 14.21 -0.81 -9.29
N LEU A 55 14.46 -1.39 -8.12
CA LEU A 55 13.40 -1.92 -7.26
C LEU A 55 12.41 -0.82 -6.84
N GLY A 56 12.89 0.37 -6.47
CA GLY A 56 12.02 1.51 -6.15
C GLY A 56 11.20 1.99 -7.35
N ILE A 57 11.83 2.10 -8.53
CA ILE A 57 11.17 2.50 -9.79
C ILE A 57 10.08 1.51 -10.22
N VAL A 58 10.29 0.21 -10.00
CA VAL A 58 9.29 -0.82 -10.33
C VAL A 58 8.21 -0.93 -9.27
N ALA A 59 8.55 -0.83 -7.98
CA ALA A 59 7.59 -0.92 -6.88
C ALA A 59 6.56 0.24 -6.93
N ALA A 60 7.01 1.47 -7.18
CA ALA A 60 6.14 2.65 -7.19
C ALA A 60 4.90 2.54 -8.12
N PRO A 61 5.02 2.17 -9.41
CA PRO A 61 3.87 1.98 -10.30
C PRO A 61 3.06 0.72 -9.96
N VAL A 62 3.67 -0.32 -9.38
CA VAL A 62 2.93 -1.50 -8.93
C VAL A 62 2.02 -1.14 -7.76
N ILE A 63 2.50 -0.38 -6.78
CA ILE A 63 1.68 0.17 -5.68
C ILE A 63 0.51 0.98 -6.26
N LEU A 64 0.77 1.90 -7.19
CA LEU A 64 -0.28 2.73 -7.78
C LEU A 64 -1.35 1.90 -8.53
N THR A 65 -0.92 0.98 -9.39
CA THR A 65 -1.82 0.19 -10.22
C THR A 65 -2.65 -0.80 -9.41
N THR A 66 -2.07 -1.40 -8.38
CA THR A 66 -2.77 -2.33 -7.48
C THR A 66 -3.80 -1.63 -6.62
N THR A 67 -3.47 -0.47 -6.06
CA THR A 67 -4.39 0.40 -5.32
C THR A 67 -5.57 0.84 -6.18
N LEU A 68 -5.32 1.33 -7.40
CA LEU A 68 -6.39 1.75 -8.31
C LEU A 68 -7.29 0.57 -8.73
N LEU A 69 -6.72 -0.62 -8.92
CA LEU A 69 -7.47 -1.82 -9.23
C LEU A 69 -8.30 -2.29 -8.04
N ALA A 70 -7.75 -2.28 -6.82
CA ALA A 70 -8.46 -2.60 -5.60
C ALA A 70 -9.65 -1.65 -5.38
N LEU A 71 -9.46 -0.34 -5.57
CA LEU A 71 -10.53 0.64 -5.46
C LEU A 71 -11.66 0.39 -6.48
N ARG A 72 -11.31 0.04 -7.72
CA ARG A 72 -12.29 -0.32 -8.76
C ARG A 72 -13.06 -1.60 -8.45
N LEU A 73 -12.43 -2.55 -7.77
CA LEU A 73 -13.08 -3.79 -7.34
C LEU A 73 -14.01 -3.54 -6.15
N ALA A 74 -13.62 -2.67 -5.20
CA ALA A 74 -14.44 -2.28 -4.06
C ALA A 74 -15.71 -1.51 -4.46
N ASP A 75 -15.62 -0.61 -5.46
CA ASP A 75 -16.79 0.08 -6.04
C ASP A 75 -17.85 -0.89 -6.65
N GLY A 76 -17.49 -2.17 -6.86
CA GLY A 76 -18.36 -3.22 -7.39
C GLY A 76 -19.27 -3.90 -6.35
N GLY A 77 -19.23 -3.50 -5.08
CA GLY A 77 -20.12 -4.04 -4.03
C GLY A 77 -19.56 -5.23 -3.25
N ASP A 78 -18.31 -5.62 -3.48
CA ASP A 78 -17.59 -6.47 -2.55
C ASP A 78 -17.00 -5.56 -1.45
N ASP A 79 -17.74 -5.40 -0.35
CA ASP A 79 -17.18 -5.05 0.96
C ASP A 79 -16.24 -6.20 1.37
N GLU A 80 -15.10 -6.31 0.70
CA GLU A 80 -14.02 -7.15 1.19
C GLU A 80 -13.29 -6.36 2.26
N ASP A 81 -13.65 -6.65 3.51
CA ASP A 81 -12.80 -6.42 4.67
C ASP A 81 -11.35 -6.74 4.28
N TYR A 82 -10.48 -5.72 4.32
CA TYR A 82 -9.05 -5.95 4.24
C TYR A 82 -8.70 -7.03 5.27
N PRO A 83 -7.93 -8.07 4.91
CA PRO A 83 -7.65 -9.15 5.84
C PRO A 83 -6.90 -8.61 7.05
N VAL A 84 -7.64 -8.36 8.14
CA VAL A 84 -7.09 -7.97 9.43
C VAL A 84 -6.40 -9.20 10.00
N TYR A 85 -5.07 -9.18 10.01
CA TYR A 85 -4.29 -10.24 10.62
C TYR A 85 -3.84 -9.78 12.01
N ALA A 86 -4.36 -10.44 13.04
CA ALA A 86 -4.03 -10.17 14.45
C ALA A 86 -4.30 -8.72 14.94
N GLY A 87 -5.28 -8.02 14.33
CA GLY A 87 -5.63 -6.64 14.69
C GLY A 87 -4.75 -5.57 14.05
N PHE A 88 -3.88 -5.96 13.11
CA PHE A 88 -3.11 -5.04 12.27
C PHE A 88 -3.76 -4.94 10.90
N GLU A 89 -3.99 -3.71 10.47
CA GLU A 89 -4.41 -3.39 9.12
C GLU A 89 -3.18 -3.20 8.22
N LEU A 90 -3.34 -3.35 6.91
CA LEU A 90 -2.24 -3.14 5.95
C LEU A 90 -1.69 -1.70 6.03
N GLU A 91 -2.56 -0.75 6.39
CA GLU A 91 -2.20 0.65 6.62
C GLU A 91 -1.25 0.85 7.82
N ASP A 92 -1.28 -0.03 8.81
CA ASP A 92 -0.42 0.06 9.99
C ASP A 92 1.06 -0.20 9.71
N GLY A 93 1.37 -0.73 8.52
CA GLY A 93 2.75 -0.91 8.06
C GLY A 93 3.58 0.37 8.08
N ILE A 94 2.94 1.54 7.98
CA ILE A 94 3.64 2.83 7.99
C ILE A 94 4.21 3.15 9.37
N TYR A 95 3.56 2.66 10.44
CA TYR A 95 4.00 2.87 11.82
C TYR A 95 5.27 2.10 12.15
N LEU A 96 5.52 0.99 11.47
CA LEU A 96 6.72 0.18 11.62
C LEU A 96 7.97 0.82 11.01
N ILE A 97 7.82 1.74 10.06
CA ILE A 97 8.94 2.38 9.37
C ILE A 97 9.84 3.13 10.38
N GLY A 98 9.25 3.92 11.29
CA GLY A 98 10.01 4.72 12.25
C GLY A 98 10.95 3.87 13.12
N PRO A 99 10.44 2.88 13.86
CA PRO A 99 11.28 1.95 14.65
C PRO A 99 12.32 1.20 13.81
N ILE A 100 11.97 0.75 12.61
CA ILE A 100 12.88 0.03 11.72
C ILE A 100 14.06 0.92 11.28
N ILE A 101 13.78 2.19 10.96
CA ILE A 101 14.82 3.17 10.59
C ILE A 101 15.75 3.41 11.79
N TRP A 102 15.21 3.59 13.00
CA TRP A 102 16.03 3.81 14.20
C TRP A 102 16.97 2.65 14.52
N LEU A 103 16.55 1.42 14.22
CA LEU A 103 17.36 0.22 14.39
C LEU A 103 18.36 -0.01 13.24
N GLY A 104 18.36 0.84 12.20
CA GLY A 104 19.22 0.72 11.03
C GLY A 104 18.81 -0.40 10.07
N TRP A 105 17.60 -0.92 10.19
CA TRP A 105 17.10 -2.08 9.42
C TRP A 105 16.35 -1.67 8.14
N ILE A 106 16.68 -0.49 7.61
CA ILE A 106 15.97 0.11 6.48
C ILE A 106 16.17 -0.69 5.17
N GLU A 107 17.35 -1.27 4.98
CA GLU A 107 17.69 -2.08 3.80
C GLU A 107 16.91 -3.42 3.75
N PRO A 108 16.91 -4.26 4.80
CA PRO A 108 16.09 -5.47 4.80
C PRO A 108 14.59 -5.16 4.75
N PHE A 109 14.14 -4.06 5.36
CA PHE A 109 12.75 -3.60 5.23
C PHE A 109 12.39 -3.23 3.80
N PHE A 110 13.24 -2.46 3.12
CA PHE A 110 13.03 -2.11 1.71
C PHE A 110 12.93 -3.35 0.83
N LEU A 111 13.82 -4.34 1.01
CA LEU A 111 13.79 -5.59 0.27
C LEU A 111 12.52 -6.40 0.53
N ALA A 112 12.15 -6.58 1.80
CA ALA A 112 10.95 -7.32 2.19
C ALA A 112 9.68 -6.63 1.66
N GLY A 113 9.61 -5.29 1.79
CA GLY A 113 8.52 -4.49 1.29
C GLY A 113 8.40 -4.52 -0.23
N ALA A 114 9.52 -4.42 -0.95
CA ALA A 114 9.54 -4.48 -2.41
C ALA A 114 9.09 -5.85 -2.91
N ALA A 115 9.54 -6.94 -2.27
CA ALA A 115 9.06 -8.28 -2.56
C ALA A 115 7.54 -8.41 -2.30
N GLY A 116 7.07 -7.91 -1.16
CA GLY A 116 5.64 -7.91 -0.81
C GLY A 116 4.78 -7.18 -1.83
N VAL A 117 5.18 -5.98 -2.24
CA VAL A 117 4.50 -5.17 -3.28
C VAL A 117 4.40 -5.93 -4.60
N LEU A 118 5.50 -6.54 -5.06
CA LEU A 118 5.52 -7.27 -6.33
C LEU A 118 4.64 -8.52 -6.29
N LEU A 119 4.71 -9.29 -5.20
CA LEU A 119 3.88 -10.48 -5.00
C LEU A 119 2.39 -10.11 -4.93
N PHE A 120 2.06 -9.07 -4.17
CA PHE A 120 0.70 -8.56 -4.07
C PHE A 120 0.18 -8.04 -5.42
N GLY A 121 1.05 -7.40 -6.21
CA GLY A 121 0.71 -6.95 -7.55
C GLY A 121 0.38 -8.09 -8.50
N VAL A 122 1.20 -9.14 -8.52
CA VAL A 122 0.92 -10.35 -9.29
C VAL A 122 -0.40 -10.98 -8.82
N TRP A 123 -0.59 -11.13 -7.51
CA TRP A 123 -1.81 -11.72 -6.95
C TRP A 123 -3.07 -10.92 -7.35
N THR A 124 -3.02 -9.59 -7.25
CA THR A 124 -4.13 -8.70 -7.59
C THR A 124 -4.48 -8.78 -9.08
N VAL A 125 -3.47 -8.79 -9.96
CA VAL A 125 -3.68 -8.95 -11.41
C VAL A 125 -4.27 -10.31 -11.72
N LEU A 126 -3.72 -11.39 -11.17
CA LEU A 126 -4.24 -12.75 -11.37
C LEU A 126 -5.69 -12.85 -10.91
N ARG A 127 -6.03 -12.24 -9.78
CA ARG A 127 -7.39 -12.18 -9.26
C ARG A 127 -8.34 -11.44 -10.21
N ALA A 128 -7.93 -10.27 -10.72
CA ALA A 128 -8.72 -9.51 -11.69
C ALA A 128 -8.93 -10.26 -13.03
N LEU A 129 -8.02 -11.18 -13.38
CA LEU A 129 -8.13 -12.01 -14.59
C LEU A 129 -8.97 -13.28 -14.39
N ARG A 130 -9.36 -13.65 -13.16
CA ARG A 130 -10.17 -14.86 -12.92
C ARG A 130 -11.58 -14.70 -13.53
N PRO A 131 -12.00 -15.61 -14.43
CA PRO A 131 -13.33 -15.59 -15.02
C PRO A 131 -14.37 -15.99 -13.97
N GLY A 132 -14.93 -15.00 -13.28
CA GLY A 132 -15.95 -15.17 -12.24
C GLY A 132 -16.40 -13.87 -11.58
N ALA A 133 -15.51 -12.88 -11.48
CA ALA A 133 -15.78 -11.59 -10.83
C ALA A 133 -16.69 -10.61 -11.62
N ARG A 134 -17.28 -11.04 -12.75
CA ARG A 134 -18.17 -10.21 -13.60
C ARG A 134 -19.64 -10.64 -13.60
N ARG A 135 -20.08 -11.46 -12.64
CA ARG A 135 -21.50 -11.85 -12.51
C ARG A 135 -22.00 -11.78 -11.07
N GLY A 136 -22.10 -10.57 -10.55
CA GLY A 136 -23.07 -10.18 -9.53
C GLY A 136 -23.80 -8.96 -10.07
N ARG A 137 -25.11 -9.09 -10.31
CA ARG A 137 -25.99 -8.02 -10.78
C ARG A 137 -26.42 -7.14 -9.63
#